data_AF-A0A0R1KM10-F1
#
_entry.id   AF-A0A0R1KM10-F1
#
_cell.length_a   1.000
_cell.length_b   1.000
_cell.length_c   1.000
_cell.angle_alpha   90.00
_cell.angle_beta   90.00
_cell.angle_gamma   90.00
#
_symmetry.space_group_name_H-M   'P 1'
#
loop_
_entity.id
_entity.type
_entity.pdbx_description
1 polymer ?
#
loop_
_entity_poly.entity_id
_entity_poly.type
_entity_poly.pdbx_seq_one_letter_code
_entity_poly.pdbx_strand_id
1 'polypeptide(L)' 'MLVVPISTSDKYRTQEKYAKSPLFIRIDNGKIHGTALLQHVRAVDPTKRSDGEVVATLSQQEISSISTKVQQFF' A
#
# COMPACT_ATOMS: atom_id res chain seq x y z
N MET A 1 -0.59 13.36 -7.79
CA MET A 1 -1.24 12.56 -6.72
C MET A 1 -0.18 11.76 -5.99
N LEU A 2 -0.20 11.70 -4.65
CA LEU A 2 0.67 10.79 -3.90
C LEU A 2 0.07 9.37 -3.92
N VAL A 3 0.92 8.37 -4.10
CA VAL A 3 0.52 6.96 -4.14
C VAL A 3 1.48 6.09 -3.35
N VAL A 4 0.94 4.99 -2.83
CA VAL A 4 1.69 3.88 -2.22
C VAL A 4 1.59 2.68 -3.16
N PRO A 5 2.70 2.17 -3.71
CA PRO A 5 2.68 0.97 -4.55
C PRO A 5 2.26 -0.28 -3.76
N ILE A 6 1.52 -1.17 -4.41
CA ILE A 6 1.18 -2.51 -3.90
C ILE A 6 1.98 -3.55 -4.68
N SER A 7 2.57 -4.52 -3.97
CA SER A 7 3.24 -5.67 -4.56
C SER A 7 2.55 -6.97 -4.16
N THR A 8 2.38 -7.87 -5.11
CA THR A 8 1.86 -9.24 -4.90
C THR A 8 2.96 -10.26 -4.61
N SER A 9 4.24 -9.86 -4.67
CA SER A 9 5.38 -10.76 -4.45
C SER A 9 5.29 -11.47 -3.09
N ASP A 10 5.43 -12.80 -3.12
CA ASP A 10 5.29 -13.67 -1.96
C ASP A 10 6.26 -13.34 -0.83
N LYS A 11 7.45 -12.81 -1.15
CA LYS A 11 8.46 -12.49 -0.14
C LYS A 11 7.92 -11.58 0.96
N TYR A 12 7.04 -10.63 0.63
CA TYR A 12 6.44 -9.71 1.60
C TYR A 12 5.42 -10.39 2.52
N ARG A 13 4.90 -11.55 2.12
CA ARG A 13 3.98 -12.38 2.90
C ARG A 13 4.68 -13.50 3.67
N THR A 14 5.77 -14.04 3.11
CA THR A 14 6.42 -15.26 3.64
C THR A 14 7.66 -14.99 4.47
N GLN A 15 8.37 -13.88 4.25
CA GLN A 15 9.58 -13.58 5.02
C GLN A 15 9.24 -12.69 6.23
N GLU A 16 9.61 -13.19 7.41
CA GLU A 16 9.29 -12.59 8.71
C GLU A 16 9.72 -11.12 8.85
N LYS A 17 10.87 -10.74 8.27
CA LYS A 17 11.38 -9.36 8.32
C LYS A 17 10.42 -8.33 7.71
N TYR A 18 9.66 -8.72 6.68
CA TYR A 18 8.67 -7.82 6.08
C TYR A 18 7.37 -7.84 6.88
N ALA A 19 6.93 -9.02 7.34
CA ALA A 19 5.72 -9.14 8.16
C ALA A 19 5.80 -8.35 9.48
N LYS A 20 6.99 -8.26 10.09
CA LYS A 20 7.21 -7.50 11.34
C LYS A 20 7.42 -6.00 11.13
N SER A 21 7.77 -5.56 9.92
CA SER A 21 8.11 -4.17 9.69
C SER A 21 6.85 -3.33 9.44
N PRO A 22 6.68 -2.18 10.11
CA PRO A 22 5.50 -1.33 9.96
C PRO A 22 5.40 -0.67 8.57
N LEU A 23 6.48 -0.72 7.78
CA LEU A 23 6.54 -0.17 6.42
C LEU A 23 5.89 -1.08 5.37
N PHE A 24 5.54 -2.31 5.74
CA PHE A 24 4.90 -3.29 4.87
C PHE A 24 3.53 -3.60 5.42
N ILE A 25 2.49 -3.10 4.77
CA ILE A 25 1.10 -3.29 5.22
C ILE A 25 0.42 -4.27 4.29
N ARG A 26 -0.03 -5.39 4.84
CA ARG A 26 -0.82 -6.37 4.10
C ARG A 26 -2.18 -5.77 3.76
N ILE A 27 -2.56 -5.88 2.50
CA ILE A 27 -3.87 -5.48 1.97
C ILE A 27 -4.53 -6.73 1.41
N ASP A 28 -5.63 -7.13 2.03
CA ASP A 28 -6.52 -8.19 1.56
C ASP A 28 -7.92 -7.60 1.45
N ASN A 29 -8.24 -7.07 0.27
CA ASN A 29 -9.52 -6.41 0.03
C ASN A 29 -9.99 -6.66 -1.41
N GLY A 30 -11.13 -7.33 -1.56
CA GLY A 30 -11.72 -7.68 -2.85
C GLY A 30 -10.75 -8.51 -3.70
N LYS A 31 -10.37 -7.98 -4.86
CA LYS A 31 -9.43 -8.62 -5.80
C LYS A 31 -7.95 -8.37 -5.47
N ILE A 32 -7.66 -7.55 -4.46
CA ILE A 32 -6.28 -7.16 -4.12
C ILE A 32 -5.79 -7.98 -2.93
N HIS A 33 -4.78 -8.81 -3.19
CA HIS A 33 -4.06 -9.61 -2.21
C HIS A 33 -2.57 -9.32 -2.29
N GLY A 34 -2.10 -8.33 -1.54
CA GLY A 34 -0.73 -7.84 -1.66
C GLY A 34 -0.25 -7.09 -0.44
N THR A 35 0.86 -6.39 -0.63
CA THR A 35 1.50 -5.59 0.41
C THR A 35 1.73 -4.17 -0.10
N ALA A 36 1.17 -3.19 0.60
CA ALA A 36 1.47 -1.78 0.41
C ALA A 36 2.87 -1.46 0.95
N LEU A 37 3.68 -0.82 0.13
CA LEU A 37 5.10 -0.54 0.37
C LEU A 37 5.29 0.93 0.79
N LEU A 38 5.18 1.22 2.08
CA LEU A 38 5.17 2.60 2.59
C LEU A 38 6.49 3.35 2.38
N GLN A 39 7.60 2.63 2.29
CA GLN A 39 8.91 3.21 1.98
C GLN A 39 9.05 3.70 0.53
N HIS A 40 8.06 3.41 -0.33
CA HIS A 40 8.04 3.80 -1.75
C HIS A 40 6.90 4.77 -2.08
N VAL A 41 6.43 5.55 -1.10
CA VAL A 41 5.50 6.66 -1.36
C VAL A 41 6.09 7.57 -2.42
N ARG A 42 5.30 7.89 -3.46
CA ARG A 42 5.75 8.74 -4.56
C ARG A 42 4.63 9.56 -5.16
N ALA A 43 4.98 10.68 -5.77
CA ALA A 43 4.05 11.43 -6.61
C ALA A 43 3.96 10.79 -8.00
N VAL A 44 2.74 10.67 -8.52
CA VAL A 44 2.46 10.26 -9.91
C VAL A 44 1.47 11.22 -10.57
N ASP A 45 1.57 11.29 -11.90
CA ASP A 45 0.57 11.90 -12.77
C ASP A 45 -0.49 10.83 -13.11
N PRO A 46 -1.72 10.93 -12.56
CA PRO A 46 -2.76 9.93 -12.77
C PRO A 46 -3.25 9.88 -14.21
N THR A 47 -3.14 10.99 -14.97
CA THR A 47 -3.58 11.04 -16.37
C THR A 47 -2.73 10.18 -17.31
N LYS A 48 -1.52 9.82 -16.87
CA LYS A 48 -0.55 9.01 -17.64
C LYS A 48 -0.34 7.61 -17.06
N ARG A 49 -0.76 7.37 -15.82
CA ARG A 49 -0.37 6.18 -15.03
C ARG A 49 -1.56 5.44 -14.42
N SER A 50 -2.78 5.90 -14.66
CA SER A 50 -4.03 5.26 -14.24
C SER A 50 -4.94 5.09 -15.46
N ASP A 51 -5.69 3.99 -15.49
CA ASP A 51 -6.83 3.78 -16.39
C ASP A 51 -8.13 4.36 -15.80
N GLY A 52 -8.08 4.88 -14.57
CA GLY A 52 -9.24 5.43 -13.86
C GLY A 52 -10.13 4.37 -13.21
N GLU A 53 -9.81 3.08 -13.34
CA GLU A 53 -10.59 2.01 -12.76
C GLU A 53 -10.27 1.82 -11.27
N VAL A 54 -11.29 1.97 -10.42
CA VAL A 54 -11.17 1.66 -8.99
C VAL A 54 -11.49 0.19 -8.78
N VAL A 55 -10.46 -0.62 -8.55
CA VAL A 55 -10.59 -2.08 -8.38
C VAL A 55 -10.90 -2.52 -6.95
N ALA A 56 -10.62 -1.68 -5.96
CA ALA A 56 -10.93 -1.88 -4.55
C ALA A 56 -10.85 -0.54 -3.78
N THR A 57 -11.61 -0.42 -2.70
CA THR A 57 -11.60 0.75 -1.81
C THR A 57 -11.29 0.29 -0.40
N LEU A 58 -10.28 0.88 0.22
CA LEU A 58 -9.96 0.66 1.63
C LEU A 58 -10.94 1.46 2.50
N SER A 59 -11.26 0.90 3.67
CA SER A 59 -12.03 1.62 4.69
C SER A 59 -11.26 2.83 5.21
N GLN A 60 -11.99 3.80 5.77
CA GLN A 60 -11.39 4.97 6.39
C GLN A 60 -10.43 4.58 7.54
N GLN A 61 -10.74 3.51 8.28
CA GLN A 61 -9.89 3.02 9.35
C GLN A 61 -8.54 2.51 8.82
N GLU A 62 -8.54 1.75 7.73
CA GLU A 62 -7.31 1.27 7.08
C GLU A 62 -6.47 2.45 6.55
N ILE A 63 -7.11 3.42 5.88
CA ILE A 63 -6.45 4.63 5.39
C ILE A 63 -5.84 5.45 6.53
N SER A 64 -6.57 5.61 7.65
CA SER A 64 -6.05 6.31 8.83
C SER A 64 -4.84 5.60 9.40
N SER A 65 -4.87 4.26 9.51
CA SER A 65 -3.72 3.47 9.99
C SER A 65 -2.49 3.61 9.09
N ILE A 66 -2.69 3.58 7.77
CA ILE A 66 -1.62 3.80 6.78
C ILE A 66 -1.04 5.21 6.95
N SER A 67 -1.91 6.22 7.05
CA SER A 67 -1.51 7.63 7.16
C SER A 67 -0.69 7.90 8.42
N THR A 68 -1.12 7.37 9.57
CA THR A 68 -0.36 7.49 10.83
C THR A 68 1.03 6.88 10.69
N LYS A 69 1.16 5.71 10.06
CA LYS A 69 2.47 5.07 9.86
C LYS A 69 3.35 5.88 8.92
N VAL A 70 2.82 6.38 7.81
CA VAL A 70 3.60 7.24 6.90
C VAL A 70 4.13 8.47 7.64
N GLN A 71 3.28 9.17 8.39
CA GLN A 71 3.66 10.35 9.19
C GLN A 71 4.68 10.06 10.29
N GLN A 72 4.70 8.84 10.83
CA GLN A 72 5.66 8.46 11.87
C GLN A 72 7.09 8.31 11.30
N PHE A 73 7.22 7.92 10.03
CA PHE A 73 8.52 7.63 9.41
C PHE A 73 9.03 8.72 8.47
N PHE A 74 8.17 9.68 8.07
CA PHE A 74 8.48 10.76 7.12
C PHE A 74 7.78 12.06 7.52
#